data_AF-A0A351SJ35-F1
#
_entry.id   AF-A0A351SJ35-F1
#
_cell.length_a   1.000
_cell.length_b   1.000
_cell.length_c   1.000
_cell.angle_alpha   90.00
_cell.angle_beta   90.00
_cell.angle_gamma   90.00
#
_symmetry.space_group_name_H-M   'P 1'
#
loop_
_entity.id
_entity.type
_entity.pdbx_description
1 polymer ?
#
loop_
_entity_poly.entity_id
_entity_poly.type
_entity_poly.pdbx_seq_one_letter_code
_entity_poly.pdbx_strand_id
1 'polypeptide(L)'
;ELKQLIRVTEESLERAIAQCHPNKRLGDVGWAVQEIAEQYHLPTITMVQSGGAFLPDIAGIFPDKRIMTNIIRQSAKGIPQIASVHGPSTAGGAYIPALCDENIIVKNQGAMFLGGPQLTFAATGEQVDVE
;
A
#
# COMPACT_ATOMS: atom_id res chain seq x y z
N GLU A 1 -2.95 -6.65 30.01
CA GLU A 1 -2.34 -5.77 28.99
C GLU A 1 -1.27 -6.49 28.17
N LEU A 2 -0.08 -6.79 28.72
CA LEU A 2 1.00 -7.43 27.94
C LEU A 2 0.63 -8.78 27.31
N LYS A 3 -0.05 -9.67 28.04
CA LYS A 3 -0.50 -10.97 27.53
C LYS A 3 -1.50 -10.86 26.37
N GLN A 4 -2.34 -9.84 26.39
CA GLN A 4 -3.30 -9.58 25.31
C GLN A 4 -2.60 -9.02 24.08
N LEU A 5 -1.64 -8.13 24.28
CA LEU A 5 -0.80 -7.60 23.19
C LEU A 5 0.00 -8.71 22.51
N ILE A 6 0.64 -9.59 23.30
CA ILE A 6 1.36 -10.76 22.78
C ILE A 6 0.42 -11.65 21.98
N ARG A 7 -0.74 -12.00 22.52
CA ARG A 7 -1.73 -12.84 21.81
C ARG A 7 -2.18 -12.21 20.49
N VAL A 8 -2.53 -10.93 20.48
CA VAL A 8 -2.93 -10.22 19.25
C VAL A 8 -1.78 -10.19 18.25
N THR A 9 -0.54 -10.04 18.72
CA THR A 9 0.66 -10.04 17.87
C THR A 9 0.88 -11.42 17.24
N GLU A 10 0.79 -12.49 18.03
CA GLU A 10 0.91 -13.87 17.56
C GLU A 10 -0.21 -14.22 16.57
N GLU A 11 -1.48 -13.93 16.89
CA GLU A 11 -2.62 -14.16 15.99
C GLU A 11 -2.48 -13.36 14.68
N SER A 12 -2.03 -12.10 14.75
CA SER A 12 -1.82 -11.26 13.58
C SER A 12 -0.67 -11.78 12.72
N LEU A 13 0.41 -12.24 13.35
CA LEU A 13 1.58 -12.79 12.65
C LEU A 13 1.24 -14.12 11.98
N GLU A 14 0.53 -15.02 12.67
CA GLU A 14 0.09 -16.30 12.09
C GLU A 14 -0.85 -16.09 10.91
N ARG A 15 -1.82 -15.18 11.02
CA ARG A 15 -2.72 -14.84 9.91
C ARG A 15 -1.96 -14.18 8.77
N ALA A 16 -1.04 -13.25 9.07
CA ALA A 16 -0.18 -12.64 8.07
C ALA A 16 0.66 -13.70 7.34
N ILE A 17 1.30 -14.64 8.04
CA ILE A 17 2.07 -15.74 7.45
C ILE A 17 1.19 -16.63 6.57
N ALA A 18 0.01 -17.02 7.05
CA ALA A 18 -0.95 -17.82 6.28
C ALA A 18 -1.45 -17.10 5.02
N GLN A 19 -1.56 -15.76 5.07
CA GLN A 19 -2.02 -14.94 3.95
C GLN A 19 -0.87 -14.52 3.01
N CYS A 20 0.38 -14.47 3.48
CA CYS A 20 1.61 -14.20 2.73
C CYS A 20 2.21 -15.44 2.02
N HIS A 21 1.38 -16.41 1.63
CA HIS A 21 1.86 -17.62 0.94
C HIS A 21 2.46 -17.30 -0.46
N PRO A 22 3.41 -18.11 -0.99
CA PRO A 22 4.09 -17.86 -2.27
C PRO A 22 3.18 -17.71 -3.51
N ASN A 23 1.93 -18.16 -3.41
CA ASN A 23 0.94 -18.11 -4.51
C ASN A 23 -0.10 -17.00 -4.32
N LYS A 24 0.12 -16.05 -3.41
CA LYS A 24 -0.81 -14.93 -3.14
C LYS A 24 -0.28 -13.66 -3.79
N ARG A 25 -1.19 -12.89 -4.41
CA ARG A 25 -0.85 -11.61 -5.01
C ARG A 25 -0.57 -10.59 -3.91
N LEU A 26 0.29 -9.62 -4.16
CA LEU A 26 0.61 -8.54 -3.21
C LEU A 26 -0.65 -7.84 -2.69
N GLY A 27 -1.63 -7.59 -3.57
CA GLY A 27 -2.90 -6.97 -3.19
C GLY A 27 -3.74 -7.82 -2.23
N ASP A 28 -3.67 -9.16 -2.33
CA ASP A 28 -4.39 -10.04 -1.42
C ASP A 28 -3.79 -9.99 -0.01
N VAL A 29 -2.47 -9.94 0.10
CA VAL A 29 -1.74 -9.79 1.35
C VAL A 29 -2.05 -8.45 2.02
N GLY A 30 -1.98 -7.35 1.26
CA GLY A 30 -2.25 -6.01 1.78
C GLY A 30 -3.68 -5.87 2.31
N TRP A 31 -4.67 -6.41 1.59
CA TRP A 31 -6.06 -6.43 2.06
C TRP A 31 -6.21 -7.23 3.36
N ALA A 32 -5.60 -8.41 3.42
CA ALA A 32 -5.61 -9.28 4.58
C ALA A 32 -5.11 -8.59 5.86
N VAL A 33 -4.00 -7.85 5.77
CA VAL A 33 -3.43 -7.08 6.89
C VAL A 33 -4.39 -5.97 7.32
N GLN A 34 -5.00 -5.26 6.37
CA GLN A 34 -5.97 -4.20 6.68
C GLN A 34 -7.22 -4.72 7.39
N GLU A 35 -7.72 -5.91 7.05
CA GLU A 35 -8.87 -6.51 7.74
C GLU A 35 -8.54 -6.80 9.22
N ILE A 36 -7.32 -7.28 9.51
CA ILE A 36 -6.86 -7.51 10.88
C ILE A 36 -6.73 -6.18 11.61
N ALA A 37 -6.11 -5.17 10.98
CA ALA A 37 -5.97 -3.84 11.56
C ALA A 37 -7.33 -3.22 11.92
N GLU A 38 -8.33 -3.35 11.04
CA GLU A 38 -9.70 -2.89 11.31
C GLU A 38 -10.37 -3.67 12.44
N GLN A 39 -10.21 -5.00 12.47
CA GLN A 39 -10.81 -5.87 13.49
C GLN A 39 -10.32 -5.53 14.90
N TYR A 40 -9.03 -5.20 15.05
CA TYR A 40 -8.41 -4.89 16.35
C TYR A 40 -8.19 -3.40 16.59
N HIS A 41 -8.68 -2.54 15.70
CA HIS A 41 -8.53 -1.08 15.78
C HIS A 41 -7.06 -0.63 15.89
N LEU A 42 -6.18 -1.25 15.09
CA LEU A 42 -4.74 -1.01 15.09
C LEU A 42 -4.37 0.03 14.01
N PRO A 43 -3.56 1.06 14.35
CA PRO A 43 -2.96 1.94 13.35
C PRO A 43 -2.16 1.15 12.32
N THR A 44 -2.19 1.58 11.06
CA THR A 44 -1.46 0.94 9.97
C THR A 44 -0.35 1.85 9.46
N ILE A 45 0.88 1.34 9.43
CA ILE A 45 2.02 1.98 8.78
C ILE A 45 2.37 1.18 7.53
N THR A 46 2.19 1.77 6.35
CA THR A 46 2.50 1.14 5.08
C THR A 46 3.86 1.58 4.57
N MET A 47 4.77 0.62 4.39
CA MET A 47 6.10 0.86 3.82
C MET A 47 6.00 0.78 2.29
N VAL A 48 5.92 1.94 1.65
CA VAL A 48 5.62 2.04 0.21
C VAL A 48 6.91 2.02 -0.60
N GLN A 49 7.06 0.99 -1.42
CA GLN A 49 8.12 0.86 -2.42
C GLN A 49 7.65 -0.12 -3.51
N SER A 50 7.03 0.38 -4.57
CA SER A 50 6.47 -0.43 -5.66
C SER A 50 6.53 0.27 -7.02
N GLY A 51 7.10 -0.42 -8.01
CA GLY A 51 7.13 0.05 -9.40
C GLY A 51 5.77 0.02 -10.11
N GLY A 52 4.72 -0.52 -9.48
CA GLY A 52 3.37 -0.64 -10.06
C GLY A 52 2.89 -2.09 -10.16
N ALA A 53 1.85 -2.31 -10.96
CA ALA A 53 1.29 -3.64 -11.20
C ALA A 53 2.17 -4.49 -12.14
N PHE A 54 2.13 -5.81 -11.96
CA PHE A 54 2.75 -6.74 -12.90
C PHE A 54 1.91 -6.83 -14.19
N LEU A 55 2.31 -6.06 -15.21
CA LEU A 55 1.53 -5.89 -16.45
C LEU A 55 1.15 -7.19 -17.17
N PRO A 56 2.00 -8.24 -17.23
CA PRO A 56 1.59 -9.51 -17.85
C PRO A 56 0.38 -10.18 -17.18
N ASP A 57 0.11 -9.89 -15.91
CA ASP A 57 -1.05 -10.39 -15.15
C ASP A 57 -2.07 -9.28 -14.83
N ILE A 58 -2.15 -8.24 -15.67
CA ILE A 58 -3.01 -7.08 -15.39
C ILE A 58 -4.49 -7.46 -15.24
N ALA A 59 -4.97 -8.47 -15.99
CA ALA A 59 -6.33 -8.98 -15.88
C ALA A 59 -6.61 -9.66 -14.53
N GLY A 60 -5.56 -10.22 -13.91
CA GLY A 60 -5.60 -10.74 -12.56
C GLY A 60 -5.47 -9.68 -11.48
N ILE A 61 -5.12 -8.43 -11.80
CA ILE A 61 -4.84 -7.37 -10.81
C ILE A 61 -5.89 -6.25 -10.86
N PHE A 62 -6.36 -5.91 -12.05
CA PHE A 62 -7.29 -4.80 -12.27
C PHE A 62 -8.67 -5.33 -12.72
N PRO A 63 -9.79 -4.78 -12.19
CA PRO A 63 -9.87 -3.72 -11.19
C PRO A 63 -9.93 -4.25 -9.75
N ASP A 64 -8.87 -4.06 -8.96
CA ASP A 64 -8.92 -4.22 -7.50
C ASP A 64 -8.93 -2.84 -6.82
N LYS A 65 -9.94 -2.62 -5.97
CA LYS A 65 -10.16 -1.37 -5.23
C LYS A 65 -10.17 -1.56 -3.71
N ARG A 66 -9.98 -2.80 -3.24
CA ARG A 66 -10.18 -3.18 -1.83
C ARG A 66 -9.27 -2.38 -0.91
N ILE A 67 -7.97 -2.34 -1.22
CA ILE A 67 -6.96 -1.65 -0.40
C ILE A 67 -7.28 -0.16 -0.28
N MET A 68 -7.51 0.53 -1.39
CA MET A 68 -7.79 1.98 -1.38
C MET A 68 -9.09 2.30 -0.63
N THR A 69 -10.12 1.47 -0.81
CA THR A 69 -11.41 1.65 -0.12
C THR A 69 -11.26 1.45 1.39
N ASN A 70 -10.45 0.47 1.80
CA ASN A 70 -10.20 0.18 3.21
C ASN A 70 -9.41 1.30 3.89
N ILE A 71 -8.38 1.89 3.25
CA ILE A 71 -7.66 3.06 3.79
C ILE A 71 -8.66 4.18 4.17
N ILE A 72 -9.52 4.56 3.22
CA ILE A 72 -10.52 5.63 3.43
C ILE A 72 -11.49 5.26 4.55
N ARG A 73 -12.02 4.03 4.54
CA ARG A 73 -12.98 3.57 5.56
C ARG A 73 -12.37 3.48 6.95
N GLN A 74 -11.11 3.06 7.06
CA GLN A 74 -10.41 2.91 8.34
C GLN A 74 -10.04 4.26 8.92
N SER A 75 -9.54 5.18 8.10
CA SER A 75 -9.34 6.59 8.47
C SER A 75 -10.64 7.21 8.98
N ALA A 76 -11.77 7.03 8.28
CA ALA A 76 -13.08 7.51 8.71
C ALA A 76 -13.57 6.91 10.04
N LYS A 77 -13.05 5.74 10.44
CA LYS A 77 -13.31 5.11 11.74
C LYS A 77 -12.36 5.58 12.84
N GLY A 78 -11.44 6.49 12.54
CA GLY A 78 -10.41 6.95 13.47
C GLY A 78 -9.23 6.00 13.64
N ILE A 79 -9.04 5.05 12.71
CA ILE A 79 -7.86 4.15 12.70
C ILE A 79 -6.77 4.82 11.86
N PRO A 80 -5.67 5.31 12.45
CA PRO A 80 -4.67 6.07 11.72
C PRO A 80 -4.04 5.27 10.57
N GLN A 81 -3.98 5.90 9.41
CA GLN A 81 -3.34 5.39 8.20
C GLN A 81 -2.10 6.23 7.89
N ILE A 82 -0.92 5.64 8.03
CA ILE A 82 0.36 6.33 7.79
C ILE A 82 1.08 5.62 6.66
N ALA A 83 1.66 6.37 5.73
CA ALA A 83 2.55 5.81 4.71
C ALA A 83 3.97 6.37 4.82
N SER A 84 4.95 5.49 4.59
CA SER A 84 6.36 5.85 4.50
C SER A 84 6.92 5.40 3.16
N VAL A 85 7.22 6.36 2.28
CA VAL A 85 7.59 6.17 0.88
C VAL A 85 9.11 6.12 0.75
N HIS A 86 9.62 4.91 0.47
CA HIS A 86 11.05 4.59 0.38
C HIS A 86 11.52 4.38 -1.07
N GLY A 87 10.65 4.60 -2.05
CA GLY A 87 10.97 4.39 -3.45
C GLY A 87 9.82 4.83 -4.35
N PRO A 88 9.78 4.36 -5.61
CA PRO A 88 8.68 4.69 -6.50
C PRO A 88 7.35 4.16 -5.95
N SER A 89 6.30 4.93 -6.22
CA SER A 89 4.91 4.59 -5.99
C SER A 89 4.12 5.02 -7.22
N THR A 90 4.01 4.11 -8.18
CA THR A 90 3.54 4.40 -9.54
C THR A 90 2.04 4.11 -9.73
N ALA A 91 1.34 4.98 -10.45
CA ALA A 91 -0.04 4.81 -10.91
C ALA A 91 -1.00 4.44 -9.78
N GLY A 92 -1.57 3.23 -9.81
CA GLY A 92 -2.45 2.73 -8.75
C GLY A 92 -1.79 2.70 -7.37
N GLY A 93 -0.47 2.48 -7.31
CA GLY A 93 0.31 2.51 -6.07
C GLY A 93 0.38 3.89 -5.43
N ALA A 94 0.37 4.96 -6.23
CA ALA A 94 0.42 6.34 -5.73
C ALA A 94 -0.78 6.70 -4.84
N TYR A 95 -1.92 6.03 -5.04
CA TYR A 95 -3.11 6.22 -4.20
C TYR A 95 -2.93 5.69 -2.78
N ILE A 96 -2.02 4.76 -2.53
CA ILE A 96 -1.78 4.25 -1.16
C ILE A 96 -1.33 5.40 -0.24
N PRO A 97 -0.18 6.08 -0.49
CA PRO A 97 0.20 7.23 0.31
C PRO A 97 -0.78 8.41 0.16
N ALA A 98 -1.30 8.67 -1.04
CA ALA A 98 -2.19 9.81 -1.25
C ALA A 98 -3.53 9.73 -0.48
N LEU A 99 -3.95 8.53 -0.06
CA LEU A 99 -5.17 8.31 0.73
C LEU A 99 -4.89 8.13 2.23
N CYS A 100 -3.62 8.01 2.64
CA CYS A 100 -3.23 7.96 4.06
C CYS A 100 -3.39 9.34 4.73
N ASP A 101 -3.61 9.32 6.05
CA ASP A 101 -3.75 10.54 6.87
C ASP A 101 -2.44 11.33 6.94
N GLU A 102 -1.31 10.61 7.06
CA GLU A 102 0.03 11.19 7.11
C GLU A 102 1.00 10.44 6.19
N ASN A 103 1.96 11.20 5.65
CA ASN A 103 2.94 10.70 4.69
C ASN A 103 4.36 11.14 5.06
N ILE A 104 5.29 10.19 5.06
CA ILE A 104 6.73 10.41 5.16
C ILE A 104 7.32 10.03 3.81
N ILE A 105 7.98 10.97 3.12
CA ILE A 105 8.61 10.72 1.82
C ILE A 105 10.11 10.89 2.00
N VAL A 106 10.87 9.81 1.74
CA VAL A 106 12.34 9.85 1.87
C VAL A 106 12.91 10.72 0.76
N LYS A 107 13.56 11.82 1.16
CA LYS A 107 14.19 12.76 0.22
C LYS A 107 15.18 12.05 -0.71
N ASN A 108 15.19 12.43 -1.99
CA ASN A 108 16.04 11.87 -3.05
C ASN A 108 15.86 10.34 -3.28
N GLN A 109 14.76 9.74 -2.81
CA GLN A 109 14.52 8.30 -2.94
C GLN A 109 13.04 7.96 -3.15
N GLY A 110 12.16 8.51 -2.31
CA GLY A 110 10.72 8.35 -2.41
C GLY A 110 10.15 9.20 -3.53
N ALA A 111 9.32 8.61 -4.39
CA ALA A 111 8.68 9.30 -5.49
C ALA A 111 7.26 8.76 -5.72
N MET A 112 6.32 9.65 -6.00
CA MET A 112 4.91 9.31 -6.24
C MET A 112 4.45 9.95 -7.54
N PHE A 113 3.83 9.17 -8.42
CA PHE A 113 3.32 9.70 -9.69
C PHE A 113 2.22 8.83 -10.26
N LEU A 114 1.18 9.45 -10.84
CA LEU A 114 0.14 8.73 -11.58
C LEU A 114 0.66 8.22 -12.92
N GLY A 115 1.55 8.98 -13.56
CA GLY A 115 2.33 8.57 -14.72
C GLY A 115 3.78 8.95 -14.49
N GLY A 116 4.67 7.96 -14.49
CA GLY A 116 6.11 8.22 -14.35
C GLY A 116 6.68 8.89 -15.60
N PRO A 117 7.95 9.32 -15.57
CA PRO A 117 8.59 10.04 -16.67
C PRO A 117 8.44 9.36 -18.04
N GLN A 118 8.51 8.04 -18.07
CA GLN A 118 8.34 7.25 -19.30
C GLN A 118 6.93 7.37 -19.86
N LEU A 119 5.90 7.44 -19.01
CA LEU A 119 4.52 7.61 -19.43
C LEU A 119 4.24 9.06 -19.85
N THR A 120 4.80 10.03 -19.13
CA THR A 120 4.74 11.46 -19.50
C THR A 120 5.33 11.67 -20.88
N PHE A 121 6.55 11.18 -21.12
CA PHE A 121 7.19 11.26 -22.42
C PHE A 121 6.37 10.59 -23.53
N ALA A 122 5.84 9.38 -23.28
CA ALA A 122 5.01 8.68 -24.26
C ALA A 122 3.71 9.44 -24.61
N ALA A 123 3.14 10.18 -23.66
CA ALA A 123 1.90 10.93 -23.84
C ALA A 123 2.09 12.34 -24.42
N THR A 124 3.17 13.03 -24.04
CA THR A 124 3.34 14.47 -24.34
C THR A 124 4.63 14.80 -25.09
N GLY A 125 5.59 13.88 -25.16
CA GLY A 125 6.95 14.13 -25.65
C GLY A 125 7.84 14.90 -24.67
N GLU A 126 7.34 15.27 -23.48
CA GLU A 126 8.10 15.99 -22.47
C GLU A 126 9.10 15.07 -21.79
N GLN A 127 10.35 15.53 -21.68
CA GLN A 127 11.41 14.81 -21.00
C GLN A 127 11.59 15.38 -19.59
N VAL A 128 11.20 14.59 -18.60
CA VAL A 128 11.34 14.88 -17.17
C VAL A 128 12.12 13.77 -16.48
N ASP A 129 12.72 14.07 -15.34
CA ASP A 129 13.26 13.10 -14.40
C ASP A 129 12.21 12.71 -13.35
N VAL A 130 12.61 11.86 -12.40
CA VAL A 130 11.74 11.38 -11.31
C VAL A 130 11.67 12.39 -10.16
N GLU A 131 12.64 13.30 -10.05
CA GLU A 131 12.86 14.19 -8.89
C GLU A 131 12.73 15.67 -9.27
#